data_AF-A0A534IPX4-F1
#
_entry.id   AF-A0A534IPX4-F1
#
_cell.length_a   1.000
_cell.length_b   1.000
_cell.length_c   1.000
_cell.angle_alpha   90.00
_cell.angle_beta   90.00
_cell.angle_gamma   90.00
#
_symmetry.space_group_name_H-M   'P 1'
#
loop_
_entity.id
_entity.type
_entity.pdbx_description
1 polymer ?
#
loop_
_entity_poly.entity_id
_entity_poly.type
_entity_poly.pdbx_seq_one_letter_code
_entity_poly.pdbx_strand_id
1 'polypeptide(L)'
;MPSQKRREFPYGHGFFVQRLLLLLALVVFALIVLGLQLAAPPGWVAGIAVLFGAFTLVWGISPLLTNHWLTTSRLILRQGWYFRGAFPLREIESVSKFDGDAPLGLRAQVGKRRLFVTGSKVGLLALKLRTPRRFWAVLGAEVDEVVFDVDSQTAFLETFGGRMSSLAPVEAKRPDPYLRD
;
A
#
# COMPACT_ATOMS: atom_id res chain seq x y z
N MET A 1 3.85 28.27 3.75
CA MET A 1 3.72 27.04 4.56
C MET A 1 4.93 26.15 4.29
N PRO A 2 5.63 25.63 5.32
CA PRO A 2 6.82 24.81 5.10
C PRO A 2 6.40 23.58 4.29
N SER A 3 6.96 23.43 3.08
CA SER A 3 6.62 22.30 2.22
C SER A 3 7.07 21.03 2.92
N GLN A 4 6.15 20.33 3.58
CA GLN A 4 6.46 19.00 4.10
C GLN A 4 6.98 18.18 2.93
N LYS A 5 8.26 17.79 2.99
CA LYS A 5 8.93 17.01 1.93
C LYS A 5 8.23 15.67 1.70
N ARG A 6 7.42 15.22 2.66
CA ARG A 6 6.64 13.99 2.67
C ARG A 6 5.32 14.23 3.41
N ARG A 7 4.21 13.80 2.81
CA ARG A 7 2.90 13.69 3.44
C ARG A 7 2.54 12.21 3.56
N GLU A 8 1.97 11.84 4.70
CA GLU A 8 1.49 10.47 4.94
C GLU A 8 0.00 10.34 4.65
N PHE A 9 -0.36 9.18 4.11
CA PHE A 9 -1.73 8.80 3.83
C PHE A 9 -1.96 7.42 4.45
N PRO A 10 -2.67 7.37 5.60
CA PRO A 10 -3.11 6.10 6.15
C PRO A 10 -4.16 5.46 5.24
N TYR A 11 -4.32 4.16 5.41
CA TYR A 11 -5.28 3.34 4.68
C TYR A 11 -6.13 2.55 5.70
N GLY A 12 -7.23 1.96 5.24
CA GLY A 12 -8.18 1.37 6.17
C GLY A 12 -7.62 0.12 6.84
N HIS A 13 -7.42 0.18 8.16
CA HIS A 13 -6.88 -0.91 8.95
C HIS A 13 -7.93 -1.91 9.48
N GLY A 14 -9.23 -1.59 9.37
CA GLY A 14 -10.30 -2.37 10.03
C GLY A 14 -10.29 -3.85 9.67
N PHE A 15 -10.05 -4.18 8.40
CA PHE A 15 -9.98 -5.57 7.97
C PHE A 15 -8.73 -6.30 8.46
N PHE A 16 -7.59 -5.61 8.56
CA PHE A 16 -6.38 -6.17 9.18
C PHE A 16 -6.61 -6.48 10.65
N VAL A 17 -7.26 -5.57 11.38
CA VAL A 17 -7.63 -5.79 12.79
C VAL A 17 -8.55 -6.99 12.92
N GLN A 18 -9.58 -7.10 12.09
CA GLN A 18 -10.50 -8.24 12.11
C GLN A 18 -9.77 -9.57 11.84
N ARG A 19 -8.93 -9.64 10.80
CA ARG A 19 -8.13 -10.84 10.48
C ARG A 19 -7.15 -11.19 11.60
N LEU A 20 -6.51 -10.18 12.19
CA LEU A 20 -5.59 -10.36 13.32
C LEU A 20 -6.31 -10.96 14.52
N LEU A 21 -7.48 -10.43 14.89
CA LEU A 21 -8.28 -10.97 16.00
C LEU A 21 -8.72 -12.42 15.75
N LEU A 22 -9.17 -12.74 14.55
CA LEU A 22 -9.55 -14.11 14.19
C LEU A 22 -8.36 -15.07 14.23
N LEU A 23 -7.20 -14.65 13.72
CA LEU A 23 -5.97 -15.44 13.77
C LEU A 23 -5.54 -15.67 15.22
N LEU A 24 -5.54 -14.63 16.05
CA LEU A 24 -5.20 -14.75 17.47
C LEU A 24 -6.15 -15.69 18.20
N ALA A 25 -7.46 -15.58 17.96
CA ALA A 25 -8.46 -16.48 18.55
C ALA A 25 -8.21 -17.94 18.13
N LEU A 26 -7.91 -18.18 16.85
CA LEU A 26 -7.59 -19.51 16.34
C LEU A 26 -6.31 -20.08 16.97
N VAL A 27 -5.26 -19.26 17.10
CA VAL A 27 -3.99 -19.67 17.72
C VAL A 27 -4.20 -20.01 19.20
N VAL A 28 -4.90 -19.16 19.94
CA VAL A 28 -5.23 -19.42 21.36
C VAL A 28 -6.04 -20.70 21.48
N PHE A 29 -7.06 -20.91 20.65
CA PHE A 29 -7.85 -22.14 20.64
C PHE A 29 -6.99 -23.37 20.34
N ALA A 30 -6.12 -23.31 19.33
CA ALA A 30 -5.22 -24.41 18.99
C ALA A 30 -4.25 -24.73 20.14
N LEU A 31 -3.71 -23.72 20.82
CA LEU A 31 -2.83 -23.91 21.98
C LEU A 31 -3.58 -24.52 23.17
N ILE A 32 -4.84 -24.12 23.40
CA ILE A 32 -5.71 -24.73 24.43
C ILE A 32 -5.96 -26.21 24.10
N VAL A 33 -6.33 -26.52 22.86
CA VAL A 33 -6.55 -27.92 22.43
C VAL A 33 -5.27 -28.74 22.57
N LEU A 34 -4.13 -28.23 22.10
CA LEU A 34 -2.83 -28.90 22.25
C LEU A 34 -2.48 -29.14 23.72
N GLY A 35 -2.74 -28.16 24.59
CA GLY A 35 -2.48 -28.28 26.03
C GLY A 35 -3.43 -29.23 26.76
N LEU A 36 -4.65 -29.42 26.27
CA LEU A 36 -5.67 -30.26 26.89
C LEU A 36 -5.73 -31.70 26.35
N GLN A 37 -5.42 -31.91 25.07
CA GLN A 37 -5.77 -33.16 24.36
C GLN A 37 -4.58 -34.00 23.90
N LEU A 38 -3.34 -33.51 24.01
CA LEU A 38 -2.21 -34.21 23.44
C LEU A 38 -1.07 -34.22 24.45
N ALA A 39 -0.46 -35.39 24.64
CA ALA A 39 0.87 -35.54 25.23
C ALA A 39 1.96 -34.89 24.32
N ALA A 40 1.65 -33.74 23.74
CA ALA A 40 2.53 -32.96 22.90
C ALA A 40 3.73 -32.53 23.76
N PRO A 41 4.95 -32.83 23.31
CA PRO A 41 6.13 -32.40 24.07
C PRO A 41 6.12 -30.87 24.23
N PRO A 42 6.46 -30.33 25.40
CA PRO A 42 6.42 -28.88 25.65
C PRO A 42 7.20 -28.06 24.62
N GLY A 43 8.30 -28.62 24.10
CA GLY A 43 9.11 -27.99 23.04
C GLY A 43 8.34 -27.78 21.73
N TRP A 44 7.41 -28.66 21.37
CA TRP A 44 6.57 -28.50 20.18
C TRP A 44 5.57 -27.37 20.36
N VAL A 45 4.92 -27.30 21.53
CA VAL A 45 3.99 -26.21 21.85
C VAL A 45 4.70 -24.87 21.85
N ALA A 46 5.89 -24.79 22.46
CA ALA A 46 6.72 -23.60 22.46
C ALA A 46 7.16 -23.20 21.03
N GLY A 47 7.60 -24.16 20.21
CA GLY A 47 8.00 -23.92 18.83
C GLY A 47 6.86 -23.39 17.97
N ILE A 48 5.67 -23.98 18.11
CA ILE A 48 4.45 -23.52 17.43
C ILE A 48 4.08 -22.10 17.88
N ALA A 49 4.10 -21.83 19.19
CA ALA A 49 3.79 -20.51 19.73
C ALA A 49 4.75 -19.43 19.20
N VAL A 50 6.06 -19.71 19.17
CA VAL A 50 7.07 -18.79 18.62
C VAL A 50 6.84 -18.54 17.13
N LEU A 51 6.60 -19.60 16.35
CA LEU A 51 6.35 -19.48 14.91
C LEU A 51 5.11 -18.63 14.62
N PHE A 52 4.01 -18.88 15.35
CA PHE A 52 2.79 -18.08 15.22
C PHE A 52 2.97 -16.64 15.70
N GLY A 53 3.70 -16.41 16.80
CA GLY A 53 4.03 -15.07 17.26
C GLY A 53 4.81 -14.27 16.22
N ALA A 54 5.86 -14.87 15.64
CA ALA A 54 6.65 -14.27 14.57
C ALA A 54 5.80 -13.99 13.32
N PHE A 55 4.98 -14.96 12.91
CA PHE A 55 4.06 -14.79 11.78
C PHE A 55 3.08 -13.63 12.02
N THR A 56 2.49 -13.57 13.21
CA THR A 56 1.52 -12.53 13.58
C THR A 56 2.16 -11.14 13.58
N LEU A 57 3.39 -11.02 14.06
CA LEU A 57 4.13 -9.76 14.05
C LEU A 57 4.36 -9.26 12.62
N VAL A 58 4.84 -10.12 11.73
CA VAL A 58 5.21 -9.76 10.36
C VAL A 58 3.98 -9.52 9.49
N TRP A 59 2.94 -10.35 9.60
CA TRP A 59 1.82 -10.34 8.67
C TRP A 59 0.57 -9.66 9.23
N GLY A 60 0.39 -9.66 10.54
CA GLY A 60 -0.77 -9.05 11.21
C GLY A 60 -0.50 -7.65 11.73
N ILE A 61 0.59 -7.47 12.49
CA ILE A 61 0.89 -6.19 13.15
C ILE A 61 1.57 -5.21 12.20
N SER A 62 2.55 -5.66 11.41
CA SER A 62 3.32 -4.77 10.53
C SER A 62 2.44 -3.88 9.62
N PRO A 63 1.38 -4.38 8.95
CA PRO A 63 0.52 -3.53 8.14
C PRO A 63 -0.20 -2.43 8.93
N LEU A 64 -0.47 -2.63 10.22
CA LEU A 64 -1.11 -1.61 11.07
C LEU A 64 -0.18 -0.44 11.40
N LEU A 65 1.14 -0.62 11.17
CA LEU A 65 2.18 0.35 11.51
C LEU A 65 2.77 1.04 10.28
N THR A 66 2.14 0.91 9.11
CA THR A 66 2.65 1.48 7.86
C THR A 66 1.61 2.34 7.17
N ASN A 67 2.05 3.50 6.69
CA ASN A 67 1.25 4.40 5.85
C ASN A 67 1.82 4.50 4.45
N HIS A 68 1.01 4.95 3.50
CA HIS A 68 1.48 5.40 2.20
C HIS A 68 2.14 6.77 2.32
N TRP A 69 3.11 7.05 1.47
CA TRP A 69 3.84 8.32 1.49
C TRP A 69 3.82 8.99 0.12
N LEU A 70 3.45 10.26 0.09
CA LEU A 70 3.60 11.12 -1.07
C LEU A 70 4.72 12.12 -0.80
N THR A 71 5.79 12.00 -1.57
CA THR A 71 6.94 12.90 -1.51
C THR A 71 6.86 13.92 -2.64
N THR A 72 7.88 14.79 -2.77
CA THR A 72 7.99 15.72 -3.89
C THR A 72 8.16 15.05 -5.25
N SER A 73 8.71 13.83 -5.30
CA SER A 73 9.08 13.16 -6.56
C SER A 73 8.55 11.75 -6.70
N ARG A 74 8.02 11.15 -5.64
CA ARG A 74 7.56 9.76 -5.62
C ARG A 74 6.31 9.56 -4.77
N LEU A 75 5.44 8.67 -5.23
CA LEU A 75 4.42 7.99 -4.43
C LEU A 75 4.99 6.66 -3.95
N ILE A 76 4.86 6.37 -2.66
CA ILE A 76 5.31 5.13 -2.03
C ILE A 76 4.11 4.47 -1.39
N LEU A 77 3.67 3.34 -1.95
CA LEU A 77 2.64 2.49 -1.40
C LEU A 77 3.29 1.44 -0.49
N ARG A 78 2.71 1.24 0.68
CA ARG A 78 3.21 0.31 1.70
C ARG A 78 2.07 -0.48 2.30
N GLN A 79 2.30 -1.76 2.53
CA GLN A 79 1.35 -2.66 3.18
C GLN A 79 2.14 -3.60 4.09
N GLY A 80 2.64 -3.06 5.20
CA GLY A 80 3.54 -3.77 6.12
C GLY A 80 4.92 -4.06 5.52
N TRP A 81 5.47 -5.22 5.87
CA TRP A 81 6.78 -5.70 5.40
C TRP A 81 6.73 -6.44 4.07
N TYR A 82 5.58 -7.02 3.70
CA TYR A 82 5.48 -7.83 2.50
C TYR A 82 5.27 -7.03 1.21
N PHE A 83 4.91 -5.74 1.29
CA PHE A 83 4.79 -4.89 0.11
C PHE A 83 5.30 -3.47 0.32
N ARG A 84 6.15 -3.03 -0.63
CA ARG A 84 6.59 -1.65 -0.79
C ARG A 84 6.75 -1.34 -2.28
N GLY A 85 5.84 -0.55 -2.83
CA GLY A 85 5.91 -0.05 -4.21
C GLY A 85 6.35 1.42 -4.23
N ALA A 86 7.39 1.76 -5.00
CA ALA A 86 7.84 3.13 -5.18
C ALA A 86 7.68 3.58 -6.64
N PHE A 87 6.90 4.63 -6.82
CA PHE A 87 6.43 5.14 -8.11
C PHE A 87 6.88 6.59 -8.28
N PRO A 88 7.89 6.87 -9.14
CA PRO A 88 8.24 8.23 -9.51
C PRO A 88 7.04 8.95 -10.13
N LEU A 89 6.75 10.18 -9.70
CA LEU A 89 5.57 10.91 -10.18
C LEU A 89 5.56 11.09 -11.71
N ARG A 90 6.74 11.23 -12.32
CA ARG A 90 6.90 11.29 -13.79
C ARG A 90 6.43 10.03 -14.53
N GLU A 91 6.47 8.87 -13.88
CA GLU A 91 6.03 7.58 -14.45
C GLU A 91 4.52 7.36 -14.29
N ILE A 92 3.87 8.23 -13.51
CA ILE A 92 2.45 8.18 -13.27
C ILE A 92 1.75 8.93 -14.40
N GLU A 93 0.80 8.27 -15.04
CA GLU A 93 -0.06 8.87 -16.05
C GLU A 93 -1.19 9.63 -15.36
N SER A 94 -1.89 8.97 -14.43
CA SER A 94 -3.00 9.57 -13.70
C SER A 94 -3.25 8.85 -12.38
N VAL A 95 -3.95 9.54 -11.47
CA VAL A 95 -4.58 8.94 -10.29
C VAL A 95 -6.04 9.38 -10.27
N SER A 96 -6.96 8.44 -10.17
CA SER A 96 -8.39 8.69 -10.09
C SER A 96 -9.05 7.90 -8.96
N LYS A 97 -10.29 8.24 -8.64
CA LYS A 97 -11.13 7.35 -7.82
C LYS A 97 -11.35 6.03 -8.55
N PHE A 98 -11.48 4.96 -7.79
CA PHE A 98 -11.81 3.64 -8.30
C PHE A 98 -13.15 3.19 -7.73
N ASP A 99 -14.13 2.99 -8.62
CA ASP A 99 -15.52 2.67 -8.23
C ASP A 99 -15.85 1.17 -8.38
N GLY A 100 -14.83 0.31 -8.56
CA GLY A 100 -15.00 -1.14 -8.69
C GLY A 100 -14.83 -1.89 -7.36
N ASP A 101 -15.15 -3.19 -7.36
CA ASP A 101 -14.77 -4.07 -6.24
C ASP A 101 -13.27 -4.38 -6.28
N ALA A 102 -12.62 -4.25 -5.13
CA ALA A 102 -11.22 -4.59 -4.95
C ALA A 102 -11.09 -5.76 -3.96
N PRO A 103 -10.39 -6.85 -4.32
CA PRO A 103 -10.03 -7.87 -3.35
C PRO A 103 -9.13 -7.24 -2.30
N LEU A 104 -9.19 -7.74 -1.06
CA LEU A 104 -8.37 -7.26 0.04
C LEU A 104 -7.00 -7.96 0.02
N GLY A 105 -5.95 -7.21 0.32
CA GLY A 105 -4.57 -7.68 0.35
C GLY A 105 -3.77 -7.27 -0.88
N LEU A 106 -2.66 -7.97 -1.09
CA LEU A 106 -1.82 -7.82 -2.27
C LEU A 106 -2.20 -8.88 -3.32
N ARG A 107 -2.75 -8.48 -4.46
CA ARG A 107 -3.19 -9.44 -5.50
C ARG A 107 -3.12 -8.87 -6.91
N ALA A 108 -2.51 -9.61 -7.83
CA ALA A 108 -2.58 -9.30 -9.27
C ALA A 108 -3.91 -9.83 -9.87
N GLN A 109 -4.53 -9.06 -10.75
CA GLN A 109 -5.71 -9.48 -11.49
C GLN A 109 -5.33 -10.39 -12.66
N VAL A 110 -6.00 -11.52 -12.81
CA VAL A 110 -5.79 -12.41 -13.98
C VAL A 110 -6.40 -11.75 -15.22
N GLY A 111 -5.66 -11.75 -16.33
CA GLY A 111 -6.11 -11.22 -17.61
C GLY A 111 -6.13 -9.69 -17.72
N LYS A 112 -5.80 -8.96 -16.64
CA LYS A 112 -5.62 -7.50 -16.64
C LYS A 112 -4.28 -7.14 -16.01
N ARG A 113 -3.63 -6.08 -16.48
CA ARG A 113 -2.38 -5.57 -15.91
C ARG A 113 -2.61 -4.74 -14.65
N ARG A 114 -3.40 -5.26 -13.71
CA ARG A 114 -3.83 -4.57 -12.49
C ARG A 114 -3.29 -5.24 -11.23
N LEU A 115 -2.77 -4.45 -10.31
CA LEU A 115 -2.37 -4.86 -8.97
C LEU A 115 -3.28 -4.21 -7.93
N PHE A 116 -3.82 -5.01 -7.02
CA PHE A 116 -4.50 -4.53 -5.83
C PHE A 116 -3.52 -4.53 -4.65
N VAL A 117 -3.46 -3.39 -3.95
CA VAL A 117 -2.69 -3.14 -2.74
C VAL A 117 -3.65 -2.50 -1.74
N THR A 118 -4.55 -3.30 -1.19
CA THR A 118 -5.70 -2.78 -0.44
C THR A 118 -5.77 -3.35 0.98
N GLY A 119 -5.93 -2.45 1.96
CA GLY A 119 -6.30 -2.77 3.33
C GLY A 119 -7.81 -2.70 3.58
N SER A 120 -8.51 -1.90 2.77
CA SER A 120 -9.95 -1.67 2.84
C SER A 120 -10.61 -1.73 1.46
N LYS A 121 -11.94 -1.84 1.47
CA LYS A 121 -12.80 -1.68 0.28
C LYS A 121 -13.30 -0.25 0.09
N VAL A 122 -12.93 0.67 0.97
CA VAL A 122 -13.37 2.07 0.97
C VAL A 122 -12.18 2.96 0.65
N GLY A 123 -12.43 4.10 0.01
CA GLY A 123 -11.37 5.07 -0.28
C GLY A 123 -10.43 4.64 -1.41
N LEU A 124 -10.90 3.80 -2.32
CA LEU A 124 -10.11 3.20 -3.39
C LEU A 124 -9.71 4.22 -4.46
N LEU A 125 -8.44 4.20 -4.82
CA LEU A 125 -7.84 4.98 -5.90
C LEU A 125 -7.20 4.05 -6.90
N ALA A 126 -7.22 4.43 -8.18
CA ALA A 126 -6.50 3.77 -9.25
C ALA A 126 -5.35 4.66 -9.71
N LEU A 127 -4.14 4.11 -9.67
CA LEU A 127 -2.92 4.70 -10.19
C LEU A 127 -2.62 4.08 -11.55
N LYS A 128 -2.68 4.86 -12.63
CA LYS A 128 -2.24 4.41 -13.95
C LYS A 128 -0.77 4.78 -14.19
N LEU A 129 0.02 3.83 -14.63
CA LEU A 129 1.42 3.98 -14.99
C LEU A 129 1.54 4.18 -16.49
N ARG A 130 2.46 5.07 -16.90
CA ARG A 130 2.79 5.30 -18.32
C ARG A 130 3.35 4.07 -19.02
N THR A 131 4.10 3.27 -18.27
CA THR A 131 4.72 2.04 -18.76
C THR A 131 4.46 0.91 -17.77
N PRO A 132 4.09 -0.29 -18.23
CA PRO A 132 3.95 -1.44 -17.35
C PRO A 132 5.25 -1.78 -16.61
N ARG A 133 5.13 -2.26 -15.37
CA ARG A 133 6.25 -2.68 -14.51
C ARG A 133 5.98 -4.06 -13.92
N ARG A 134 7.04 -4.84 -13.70
CA ARG A 134 6.94 -6.15 -13.03
C ARG A 134 6.99 -6.01 -11.52
N PHE A 135 6.15 -6.77 -10.82
CA PHE A 135 6.08 -6.80 -9.36
C PHE A 135 6.38 -8.21 -8.83
N TRP A 136 7.59 -8.39 -8.29
CA TRP A 136 8.02 -9.69 -7.74
C TRP A 136 7.22 -10.17 -6.52
N ALA A 137 6.64 -9.23 -5.76
CA ALA A 137 5.75 -9.55 -4.65
C ALA A 137 4.47 -10.30 -5.09
N VAL A 138 4.16 -10.31 -6.39
CA VAL A 138 3.04 -11.05 -7.00
C VAL A 138 3.53 -11.89 -8.19
N LEU A 139 4.59 -12.68 -7.95
CA LEU A 139 5.14 -13.63 -8.94
C LEU A 139 5.58 -12.98 -10.26
N GLY A 140 6.05 -11.74 -10.19
CA GLY A 140 6.59 -11.04 -11.36
C GLY A 140 5.52 -10.51 -12.33
N ALA A 141 4.25 -10.44 -11.91
CA ALA A 141 3.16 -9.94 -12.73
C ALA A 141 3.48 -8.54 -13.31
N GLU A 142 3.19 -8.37 -14.60
CA GLU A 142 3.33 -7.12 -15.31
C GLU A 142 2.07 -6.26 -15.12
N VAL A 143 2.25 -5.06 -14.61
CA VAL A 143 1.17 -4.21 -14.10
C VAL A 143 1.35 -2.79 -14.61
N ASP A 144 0.29 -2.19 -15.12
CA ASP A 144 0.23 -0.79 -15.52
C ASP A 144 -0.82 0.01 -14.73
N GLU A 145 -1.59 -0.66 -13.87
CA GLU A 145 -2.57 -0.03 -12.99
C GLU A 145 -2.47 -0.59 -11.58
N VAL A 146 -2.38 0.27 -10.57
CA VAL A 146 -2.33 -0.12 -9.16
C VAL A 146 -3.53 0.47 -8.43
N VAL A 147 -4.36 -0.39 -7.87
CA VAL A 147 -5.51 0.01 -7.04
C VAL A 147 -5.09 -0.08 -5.57
N PHE A 148 -5.29 0.99 -4.83
CA PHE A 148 -4.94 1.09 -3.41
C PHE A 148 -5.97 1.95 -2.66
N ASP A 149 -6.08 1.79 -1.35
CA ASP A 149 -6.97 2.58 -0.52
C ASP A 149 -6.24 3.65 0.30
N VAL A 150 -6.97 4.72 0.62
CA VAL A 150 -6.55 5.76 1.56
C VAL A 150 -7.75 6.20 2.39
N ASP A 151 -7.52 6.66 3.62
CA ASP A 151 -8.59 7.13 4.50
C ASP A 151 -9.32 8.37 3.92
N SER A 152 -8.61 9.21 3.16
CA SER A 152 -9.19 10.40 2.50
C SER A 152 -8.72 10.51 1.05
N GLN A 153 -9.59 10.08 0.12
CA GLN A 153 -9.36 10.24 -1.32
C GLN A 153 -9.18 11.71 -1.71
N THR A 154 -10.02 12.60 -1.17
CA THR A 154 -10.00 14.04 -1.51
C THR A 154 -8.66 14.67 -1.13
N ALA A 155 -8.20 14.46 0.12
CA ALA A 155 -6.93 15.00 0.58
C ALA A 155 -5.73 14.42 -0.21
N PHE A 156 -5.80 13.14 -0.59
CA PHE A 156 -4.79 12.52 -1.43
C PHE A 156 -4.74 13.16 -2.81
N LEU A 157 -5.87 13.23 -3.50
CA LEU A 157 -5.96 13.74 -4.87
C LEU A 157 -5.57 15.22 -4.96
N GLU A 158 -5.98 16.04 -3.98
CA GLU A 158 -5.58 17.45 -3.89
C GLU A 158 -4.05 17.58 -3.77
N THR A 159 -3.43 16.80 -2.87
CA THR A 159 -1.98 16.83 -2.68
C THR A 159 -1.26 16.32 -3.93
N PHE A 160 -1.75 15.24 -4.52
CA PHE A 160 -1.19 14.64 -5.72
C PHE A 160 -1.23 15.63 -6.90
N GLY A 161 -2.38 16.28 -7.12
CA GLY A 161 -2.55 17.31 -8.14
C GLY A 161 -1.58 18.47 -7.94
N GLY A 162 -1.46 18.98 -6.70
CA GLY A 162 -0.50 20.03 -6.38
C GLY A 162 0.96 19.64 -6.68
N ARG A 163 1.35 18.38 -6.47
CA ARG A 163 2.69 17.88 -6.82
C ARG A 163 2.88 17.76 -8.32
N MET A 164 1.89 17.23 -9.05
CA MET A 164 1.96 17.10 -10.50
C MET A 164 2.09 18.46 -11.19
N SER A 165 1.34 19.47 -10.74
CA SER A 165 1.45 20.84 -11.27
C SER A 165 2.85 21.43 -11.08
N SER A 166 3.53 21.12 -9.96
CA SER A 166 4.90 21.57 -9.71
C SER A 166 5.97 20.89 -10.59
N LEU A 167 5.62 19.80 -11.26
CA LEU A 167 6.48 19.07 -12.19
C LEU A 167 6.23 19.47 -13.65
N ALA A 168 5.16 20.22 -13.93
CA ALA A 168 4.91 20.74 -15.27
C ALA A 168 6.07 21.66 -15.68
N PRO A 169 6.56 21.61 -16.93
CA PRO A 169 7.60 22.51 -17.39
C PRO A 169 7.15 23.96 -17.16
N VAL A 170 7.97 24.75 -16.45
CA VAL A 170 7.74 26.19 -16.34
C VAL A 170 7.89 26.74 -17.76
N GLU A 171 6.82 27.33 -18.28
CA GLU A 171 6.83 27.99 -19.58
C GLU A 171 7.97 29.01 -19.58
N ALA A 172 8.99 28.79 -20.42
CA ALA A 172 10.11 29.69 -20.51
C ALA A 172 9.57 31.05 -20.93
N LYS A 173 9.65 32.03 -20.02
CA LYS A 173 9.28 33.42 -20.29
C LYS A 173 9.96 33.82 -21.59
N ARG A 174 9.18 34.07 -22.65
CA ARG A 174 9.71 34.51 -23.95
C ARG A 174 10.67 35.68 -23.69
N PRO A 175 11.85 35.72 -24.36
CA PRO A 175 12.75 36.85 -24.23
C PRO A 175 11.95 38.11 -24.55
N ASP A 176 11.95 39.06 -23.60
CA ASP A 176 11.27 40.33 -23.77
C ASP A 176 11.96 41.08 -24.92
N PRO A 177 11.29 41.33 -26.06
CA PRO A 177 11.92 41.96 -27.22
C PRO A 177 12.38 43.40 -26.95
N TYR A 178 12.08 43.95 -25.77
CA TYR A 178 12.44 45.31 -25.35
C TYR A 178 13.72 45.40 -24.50
N LEU A 179 14.41 44.29 -24.20
CA LEU A 179 15.74 44.34 -23.58
C LEU A 179 16.82 44.38 -24.67
N ARG A 180 17.10 45.58 -25.17
CA ARG A 180 18.32 45.93 -25.91
C ARG A 180 19.07 46.98 -25.11
N ASP A 181 20.25 46.61 -24.62
CA ASP A 181 21.35 47.55 -24.30
C ASP A 181 22.55 47.17 -25.18
#